data_AF-A0A822CBH1-F1
#
_entry.id   AF-A0A822CBH1-F1
#
_cell.length_a   1.000
_cell.length_b   1.000
_cell.length_c   1.000
_cell.angle_alpha   90.00
_cell.angle_beta   90.00
_cell.angle_gamma   90.00
#
_symmetry.space_group_name_H-M   'P 1'
#
loop_
_entity.id
_entity.type
_entity.pdbx_description
1 polymer ?
#
loop_
_entity_poly.entity_id
_entity_poly.type
_entity_poly.pdbx_seq_one_letter_code
_entity_poly.pdbx_strand_id
1 'polypeptide(L)'
;FYFSYELTTNRKGLREFQIPMKYKNPIQSYQHIMNLFKEYHIMPSQIQIIYGKTGIGKTHRINKEYKTDHMSCFSINDKLNLSLLISSFLLFDSNIINNNPMIYFNISIHAPFEILNRTLFSLFICGCLNDPTSGLIFSLSHIQTWKFIIEIPYSDIFGIDVQENFNQILPILSIISPLTLEEITNEDYQLSIDK
;
A
#
# COMPACT_ATOMS: atom_id res chain seq x y z
N PHE A 1 1.08 21.79 6.94
CA PHE A 1 -0.25 22.32 7.33
C PHE A 1 -1.34 21.27 7.23
N TYR A 2 -1.50 20.53 6.11
CA TYR A 2 -2.59 19.53 5.99
C TYR A 2 -2.27 18.17 6.64
N PHE A 3 -1.16 17.51 6.28
CA PHE A 3 -0.71 16.27 6.97
C PHE A 3 -0.51 16.50 8.47
N SER A 4 0.02 17.66 8.83
CA SER A 4 0.16 18.07 10.22
C SER A 4 -1.20 18.22 10.93
N TYR A 5 -2.27 18.63 10.24
CA TYR A 5 -3.60 18.75 10.86
C TYR A 5 -4.27 17.38 11.04
N GLU A 6 -4.15 16.47 10.08
CA GLU A 6 -4.63 15.09 10.21
C GLU A 6 -3.83 14.29 11.27
N LEU A 7 -2.50 14.50 11.36
CA LEU A 7 -1.67 13.84 12.37
C LEU A 7 -1.83 14.43 13.79
N THR A 8 -2.25 15.70 13.92
CA THR A 8 -2.41 16.37 15.23
C THR A 8 -3.85 16.41 15.74
N THR A 9 -4.83 16.07 14.91
CA THR A 9 -6.24 16.07 15.33
C THR A 9 -6.78 14.63 15.38
N ASN A 10 -7.53 14.29 16.43
CA ASN A 10 -8.19 12.97 16.56
C ASN A 10 -9.36 12.75 15.56
N ARG A 11 -9.39 13.47 14.43
CA ARG A 11 -10.48 13.40 13.45
C ARG A 11 -10.12 12.42 12.35
N LYS A 12 -11.03 11.48 12.06
CA LYS A 12 -10.87 10.45 11.03
C LYS A 12 -11.97 10.63 9.97
N GLY A 13 -11.63 10.94 8.73
CA GLY A 13 -12.60 10.96 7.62
C GLY A 13 -12.11 11.64 6.34
N LEU A 14 -12.49 11.08 5.18
CA LEU A 14 -12.12 11.58 3.85
C LEU A 14 -13.12 12.64 3.36
N ARG A 15 -12.63 13.84 3.01
CA ARG A 15 -13.36 14.81 2.17
C ARG A 15 -12.76 14.81 0.75
N GLU A 16 -13.53 15.26 -0.25
CA GLU A 16 -12.95 15.62 -1.56
C GLU A 16 -11.82 16.62 -1.35
N PHE A 17 -10.61 16.26 -1.81
CA PHE A 17 -9.39 16.98 -1.51
C PHE A 17 -8.70 17.43 -2.79
N GLN A 18 -8.47 18.74 -2.92
CA GLN A 18 -7.58 19.29 -3.93
C GLN A 18 -6.17 19.36 -3.37
N ILE A 19 -5.25 18.55 -3.91
CA ILE A 19 -3.82 18.59 -3.56
C ILE A 19 -3.27 19.96 -3.99
N PRO A 20 -2.84 20.83 -3.05
CA PRO A 20 -2.26 22.12 -3.40
C PRO A 20 -1.06 21.93 -4.33
N MET A 21 -0.86 22.81 -5.33
CA MET A 21 0.21 22.69 -6.33
C MET A 21 1.60 22.38 -5.74
N LYS A 22 1.92 22.92 -4.56
CA LYS A 22 3.18 22.67 -3.83
C LYS A 22 3.39 21.23 -3.33
N TYR A 23 2.34 20.42 -3.26
CA TYR A 23 2.36 19.01 -2.85
C TYR A 23 2.16 18.06 -4.04
N LYS A 24 2.09 18.59 -5.28
CA LYS A 24 2.11 17.78 -6.50
C LYS A 24 3.48 17.17 -6.80
N ASN A 25 4.53 17.59 -6.09
CA ASN A 25 5.82 16.92 -6.13
C ASN A 25 5.84 15.79 -5.08
N PRO A 26 5.75 14.51 -5.49
CA PRO A 26 5.61 13.39 -4.57
C PRO A 26 6.80 13.25 -3.63
N ILE A 27 8.01 13.58 -4.09
CA ILE A 27 9.24 13.54 -3.28
C ILE A 27 9.18 14.57 -2.15
N GLN A 28 8.74 15.80 -2.44
CA GLN A 28 8.61 16.84 -1.41
C GLN A 28 7.50 16.51 -0.41
N SER A 29 6.39 15.94 -0.88
CA SER A 29 5.30 15.45 -0.02
C SER A 29 5.76 14.32 0.90
N TYR A 30 6.48 13.34 0.37
CA TYR A 30 7.09 12.26 1.15
C TYR A 30 8.07 12.79 2.19
N GLN A 31 9.00 13.68 1.80
CA GLN A 31 9.96 14.29 2.71
C GLN A 31 9.25 15.04 3.85
N HIS A 32 8.16 15.76 3.55
CA HIS A 32 7.39 16.45 4.57
C HIS A 32 6.72 15.47 5.54
N ILE A 33 6.12 14.37 5.05
CA ILE A 33 5.52 13.33 5.90
C ILE A 33 6.58 12.65 6.77
N MET A 34 7.74 12.31 6.19
CA MET A 34 8.85 11.72 6.94
C MET A 34 9.40 12.66 8.01
N ASN A 35 9.46 13.96 7.74
CA ASN A 35 9.85 14.95 8.73
C ASN A 35 8.83 15.05 9.87
N LEU A 36 7.53 15.00 9.58
CA LEU A 36 6.48 14.93 10.60
C LEU A 36 6.62 13.65 11.43
N PHE A 37 6.84 12.49 10.81
CA PHE A 37 7.05 11.25 11.55
C PHE A 37 8.27 11.33 12.49
N LYS A 38 9.36 11.95 12.05
CA LYS A 38 10.54 12.21 12.91
C LYS A 38 10.19 13.14 14.08
N GLU A 39 9.44 14.21 13.82
CA GLU A 39 9.02 15.18 14.85
C GLU A 39 8.12 14.54 15.92
N TYR A 40 7.22 13.64 15.52
CA TYR A 40 6.28 12.95 16.42
C TYR A 40 6.78 11.57 16.90
N HIS A 41 8.04 11.22 16.67
CA HIS A 41 8.62 9.90 17.02
C HIS A 41 7.82 8.70 16.49
N ILE A 42 7.18 8.84 15.34
CA ILE A 42 6.42 7.79 14.67
C ILE A 42 7.38 6.95 13.82
N MET A 43 7.36 5.62 14.01
CA MET A 43 8.08 4.71 13.12
C MET A 43 7.32 4.56 11.79
N PRO A 44 7.91 4.96 10.64
CA PRO A 44 7.27 4.78 9.35
C PRO A 44 7.11 3.31 9.00
N SER A 45 6.01 2.99 8.32
CA SER A 45 5.86 1.70 7.67
C SER A 45 6.87 1.56 6.53
N GLN A 46 7.44 0.37 6.37
CA GLN A 46 8.27 0.02 5.22
C GLN A 46 7.36 -0.43 4.08
N ILE A 47 7.34 0.30 2.98
CA ILE A 47 6.48 -0.01 1.83
C ILE A 47 7.37 -0.36 0.65
N GLN A 48 7.11 -1.49 0.01
CA GLN A 48 7.77 -1.91 -1.22
C GLN A 48 6.70 -2.10 -2.29
N ILE A 49 6.88 -1.45 -3.44
CA ILE A 49 5.94 -1.53 -4.55
C ILE A 49 6.63 -2.29 -5.66
N ILE A 50 6.02 -3.39 -6.05
CA ILE A 50 6.51 -4.28 -7.10
C ILE A 50 5.49 -4.23 -8.22
N TYR A 51 5.91 -3.74 -9.39
CA TYR A 51 5.02 -3.64 -10.55
C TYR A 51 5.60 -4.38 -11.76
N GLY A 52 4.76 -4.71 -12.73
CA GLY A 52 5.22 -5.39 -13.94
C GLY A 52 4.08 -6.02 -14.73
N LYS A 53 4.37 -6.45 -15.95
CA LYS A 53 3.38 -7.06 -16.84
C LYS A 53 2.69 -8.28 -16.20
N THR A 54 1.44 -8.53 -16.54
CA THR A 54 0.72 -9.76 -16.14
C THR A 54 1.46 -11.01 -16.64
N GLY A 55 1.56 -12.04 -15.79
CA GLY A 55 2.08 -13.36 -16.19
C GLY A 55 3.60 -13.57 -16.09
N ILE A 56 4.36 -12.57 -15.62
CA ILE A 56 5.83 -12.63 -15.59
C ILE A 56 6.43 -13.27 -14.32
N GLY A 57 5.59 -13.76 -13.39
CA GLY A 57 6.07 -14.43 -12.17
C GLY A 57 6.35 -13.53 -10.96
N LYS A 58 5.84 -12.30 -10.92
CA LYS A 58 5.97 -11.37 -9.77
C LYS A 58 5.61 -12.05 -8.44
N THR A 59 4.43 -12.67 -8.36
CA THR A 59 3.99 -13.37 -7.15
C THR A 59 4.93 -14.51 -6.76
N HIS A 60 5.54 -15.20 -7.73
CA HIS A 60 6.50 -16.27 -7.45
C HIS A 60 7.79 -15.68 -6.84
N ARG A 61 8.30 -14.58 -7.42
CA ARG A 61 9.45 -13.85 -6.88
C ARG A 61 9.20 -13.34 -5.47
N ILE A 62 8.07 -12.68 -5.24
CA ILE A 62 7.67 -12.14 -3.92
C ILE A 62 7.64 -13.26 -2.89
N ASN A 63 7.01 -14.39 -3.23
CA ASN A 63 6.96 -15.54 -2.32
C ASN A 63 8.36 -16.13 -2.07
N LYS A 64 9.26 -16.16 -3.06
CA LYS A 64 10.62 -16.65 -2.87
C LYS A 64 11.43 -15.76 -1.93
N GLU A 65 11.27 -14.44 -2.03
CA GLU A 65 12.04 -13.46 -1.24
C GLU A 65 11.46 -13.20 0.15
N TYR A 66 10.13 -13.23 0.30
CA TYR A 66 9.46 -12.68 1.47
C TYR A 66 8.53 -13.64 2.21
N LYS A 67 8.24 -14.83 1.64
CA LYS A 67 7.30 -15.76 2.27
C LYS A 67 7.85 -16.24 3.62
N THR A 68 7.11 -15.86 4.65
CA THR A 68 7.34 -16.25 6.04
C THR A 68 5.99 -16.59 6.66
N ASP A 69 5.99 -17.29 7.81
CA ASP A 69 4.76 -17.62 8.54
C ASP A 69 4.01 -16.37 9.06
N HIS A 70 4.64 -15.19 8.99
CA HIS A 70 4.11 -13.91 9.43
C HIS A 70 3.66 -13.01 8.27
N MET A 71 3.62 -13.54 7.05
CA MET A 71 3.15 -12.83 5.87
C MET A 71 1.66 -13.08 5.64
N SER A 72 0.89 -12.01 5.58
CA SER A 72 -0.54 -12.05 5.27
C SER A 72 -0.80 -11.58 3.85
N CYS A 73 -1.42 -12.42 3.01
CA CYS A 73 -1.72 -12.08 1.62
C CYS A 73 -3.18 -11.64 1.46
N PHE A 74 -3.39 -10.44 0.91
CA PHE A 74 -4.69 -9.91 0.54
C PHE A 74 -4.75 -9.73 -0.97
N SER A 75 -5.55 -10.55 -1.63
CA SER A 75 -5.81 -10.40 -3.06
C SER A 75 -6.99 -9.46 -3.26
N ILE A 76 -6.75 -8.32 -3.93
CA ILE A 76 -7.74 -7.30 -4.24
C ILE A 76 -8.09 -7.46 -5.71
N ASN A 77 -9.21 -8.14 -5.96
CA ASN A 77 -9.75 -8.36 -7.29
C ASN A 77 -10.76 -7.25 -7.60
N ASP A 78 -11.90 -7.57 -8.23
CA ASP A 78 -12.97 -6.65 -8.60
C ASP A 78 -13.67 -5.96 -7.41
N LYS A 79 -13.45 -6.43 -6.18
CA LYS A 79 -14.04 -5.87 -4.96
C LYS A 79 -13.02 -5.79 -3.83
N LEU A 80 -13.14 -4.73 -3.03
CA LEU A 80 -12.39 -4.56 -1.79
C LEU A 80 -13.35 -4.69 -0.61
N ASN A 81 -13.18 -5.76 0.18
CA ASN A 81 -13.91 -5.96 1.43
C ASN A 81 -13.10 -5.37 2.59
N LEU A 82 -13.44 -4.13 2.96
CA LEU A 82 -12.70 -3.39 3.97
C LEU A 82 -12.85 -4.01 5.37
N SER A 83 -14.04 -4.51 5.72
CA SER A 83 -14.28 -5.25 6.96
C SER A 83 -13.34 -6.43 7.11
N LEU A 84 -13.23 -7.27 6.08
CA LEU A 84 -12.34 -8.44 6.10
C LEU A 84 -10.88 -8.01 6.30
N LEU A 85 -10.44 -6.99 5.56
CA LEU A 85 -9.09 -6.44 5.67
C LEU A 85 -8.80 -5.95 7.10
N ILE A 86 -9.72 -5.19 7.69
CA ILE A 86 -9.60 -4.67 9.05
C ILE A 86 -9.57 -5.80 10.07
N SER A 87 -10.47 -6.77 9.98
CA SER A 87 -10.49 -7.93 10.89
C SER A 87 -9.19 -8.70 10.82
N SER A 88 -8.65 -8.93 9.63
CA SER A 88 -7.35 -9.60 9.48
C SER A 88 -6.21 -8.77 10.05
N PHE A 89 -6.21 -7.44 9.89
CA PHE A 89 -5.20 -6.58 10.50
C PHE A 89 -5.25 -6.62 12.02
N LEU A 90 -6.45 -6.62 12.62
CA LEU A 90 -6.63 -6.76 14.06
C LEU A 90 -6.14 -8.12 14.58
N LEU A 91 -6.43 -9.21 13.85
CA LEU A 91 -5.93 -10.54 14.18
C LEU A 91 -4.40 -10.62 14.09
N PHE A 92 -3.81 -9.94 13.11
CA PHE A 92 -2.36 -9.85 12.98
C PHE A 92 -1.76 -9.07 14.15
N ASP A 93 -2.32 -7.91 14.48
CA ASP A 93 -1.84 -7.07 15.57
C ASP A 93 -1.94 -7.78 16.93
N SER A 94 -2.98 -8.58 17.17
CA SER A 94 -3.15 -9.31 18.43
C SER A 94 -2.18 -10.48 18.63
N ASN A 95 -1.61 -11.03 17.56
CA ASN A 95 -0.80 -12.26 17.60
C ASN A 95 0.71 -11.99 17.63
N ILE A 96 1.13 -10.73 17.60
CA ILE A 96 2.55 -10.36 17.46
C ILE A 96 3.13 -10.03 18.83
N ILE A 97 3.81 -11.01 19.43
CA ILE A 97 4.62 -10.79 20.63
C ILE A 97 6.09 -10.50 20.28
N ASN A 98 6.57 -10.62 19.03
CA ASN A 98 7.99 -10.31 18.72
C ASN A 98 8.40 -10.07 17.25
N ASN A 99 7.49 -10.01 16.27
CA ASN A 99 7.87 -10.00 14.84
C ASN A 99 7.32 -8.80 14.07
N ASN A 100 8.10 -8.26 13.12
CA ASN A 100 7.64 -7.19 12.23
C ASN A 100 6.51 -7.71 11.32
N PRO A 101 5.25 -7.24 11.45
CA PRO A 101 4.14 -7.71 10.63
C PRO A 101 4.41 -7.45 9.15
N MET A 102 4.21 -8.47 8.31
CA MET A 102 4.32 -8.34 6.86
C MET A 102 2.98 -8.53 6.19
N ILE A 103 2.51 -7.48 5.51
CA ILE A 103 1.28 -7.50 4.73
C ILE A 103 1.62 -7.45 3.26
N TYR A 104 1.03 -8.34 2.48
CA TYR A 104 1.19 -8.42 1.05
C TYR A 104 -0.14 -8.16 0.35
N PHE A 105 -0.20 -7.08 -0.43
CA PHE A 105 -1.33 -6.75 -1.29
C PHE A 105 -1.05 -7.25 -2.71
N ASN A 106 -1.84 -8.22 -3.15
CA ASN A 106 -1.86 -8.66 -4.55
C ASN A 106 -3.01 -7.94 -5.26
N ILE A 107 -2.72 -6.87 -5.98
CA ILE A 107 -3.73 -6.05 -6.64
C ILE A 107 -3.97 -6.61 -8.04
N SER A 108 -5.23 -6.81 -8.40
CA SER A 108 -5.62 -7.18 -9.77
C SER A 108 -5.70 -5.94 -10.66
N ILE A 109 -5.54 -6.14 -11.97
CA ILE A 109 -5.81 -5.12 -12.99
C ILE A 109 -7.28 -4.66 -13.00
N HIS A 110 -8.18 -5.48 -12.46
CA HIS A 110 -9.60 -5.15 -12.33
C HIS A 110 -9.96 -4.54 -10.97
N ALA A 111 -8.97 -4.16 -10.17
CA ALA A 111 -9.23 -3.62 -8.85
C ALA A 111 -10.05 -2.32 -8.89
N PRO A 112 -10.93 -2.08 -7.90
CA PRO A 112 -11.66 -0.82 -7.80
C PRO A 112 -10.69 0.29 -7.35
N PHE A 113 -9.88 0.81 -8.27
CA PHE A 113 -8.76 1.72 -7.97
C PHE A 113 -9.16 2.95 -7.18
N GLU A 114 -10.36 3.52 -7.41
CA GLU A 114 -10.84 4.65 -6.61
C GLU A 114 -10.97 4.29 -5.11
N ILE A 115 -11.60 3.16 -4.80
CA ILE A 115 -11.80 2.67 -3.42
C ILE A 115 -10.46 2.22 -2.83
N LEU A 116 -9.64 1.55 -3.63
CA LEU A 116 -8.31 1.10 -3.24
C LEU A 116 -7.42 2.28 -2.85
N ASN A 117 -7.37 3.32 -3.67
CA ASN A 117 -6.62 4.54 -3.37
C ASN A 117 -7.04 5.18 -2.05
N ARG A 118 -8.35 5.33 -1.83
CA ARG A 118 -8.87 5.87 -0.56
C ARG A 118 -8.45 5.00 0.63
N THR A 119 -8.47 3.68 0.46
CA THR A 119 -8.04 2.71 1.47
C THR A 119 -6.54 2.84 1.77
N LEU A 120 -5.67 2.84 0.74
CA LEU A 120 -4.23 2.97 0.90
C LEU A 120 -3.84 4.35 1.47
N PHE A 121 -4.51 5.42 1.06
CA PHE A 121 -4.34 6.74 1.66
C PHE A 121 -4.69 6.71 3.15
N SER A 122 -5.85 6.17 3.50
CA SER A 122 -6.29 6.09 4.90
C SER A 122 -5.28 5.28 5.73
N LEU A 123 -4.80 4.15 5.20
CA LEU A 123 -3.83 3.30 5.87
C LEU A 123 -2.47 3.98 6.05
N PHE A 124 -1.85 4.47 4.98
CA PHE A 124 -0.45 4.89 5.00
C PHE A 124 -0.25 6.36 5.36
N ILE A 125 -1.23 7.21 5.05
CA ILE A 125 -1.17 8.64 5.36
C ILE A 125 -1.88 8.94 6.67
N CYS A 126 -3.11 8.44 6.84
CA CYS A 126 -3.89 8.71 8.05
C CYS A 126 -3.57 7.71 9.18
N GLY A 127 -2.83 6.64 8.88
CA GLY A 127 -2.48 5.62 9.87
C GLY A 127 -3.67 4.76 10.33
N CYS A 128 -4.82 4.81 9.66
CA CYS A 128 -6.02 4.11 10.11
C CYS A 128 -6.93 3.65 8.98
N LEU A 129 -7.66 2.57 9.25
CA LEU A 129 -8.75 2.09 8.41
C LEU A 129 -10.04 2.17 9.22
N ASN A 130 -11.12 2.57 8.56
CA ASN A 130 -12.45 2.62 9.15
C ASN A 130 -13.45 2.11 8.12
N ASP A 131 -14.15 1.03 8.46
CA ASP A 131 -15.27 0.56 7.67
C ASP A 131 -16.58 1.08 8.29
N PRO A 132 -17.22 2.09 7.68
CA PRO A 132 -18.47 2.65 8.22
C PRO A 132 -19.63 1.65 8.16
N THR A 133 -19.55 0.60 7.33
CA THR A 133 -20.63 -0.37 7.18
C THR A 133 -20.67 -1.37 8.32
N SER A 134 -19.51 -1.81 8.80
CA SER A 134 -19.40 -2.72 9.96
C SER A 134 -19.06 -2.01 11.27
N GLY A 135 -18.62 -0.76 11.21
CA GLY A 135 -18.11 -0.01 12.36
C GLY A 135 -16.70 -0.44 12.80
N LEU A 136 -16.04 -1.32 12.04
CA LEU A 136 -14.70 -1.78 12.37
C LEU A 136 -13.66 -0.69 12.12
N ILE A 137 -12.76 -0.52 13.09
CA ILE A 137 -11.68 0.46 13.02
C ILE A 137 -10.37 -0.25 13.32
N PHE A 138 -9.36 0.04 12.50
CA PHE A 138 -7.98 -0.35 12.75
C PHE A 138 -7.08 0.88 12.69
N SER A 139 -5.99 0.88 13.46
CA SER A 139 -4.97 1.92 13.41
C SER A 139 -3.61 1.29 13.52
N LEU A 140 -2.67 1.74 12.69
CA LEU A 140 -1.31 1.23 12.70
C LEU A 140 -0.65 1.60 14.04
N SER A 141 -0.15 0.59 14.74
CA SER A 141 0.68 0.82 15.93
C SER A 141 1.92 1.63 15.56
N HIS A 142 2.19 2.70 16.32
CA HIS A 142 3.37 3.56 16.14
C HIS A 142 4.64 2.98 16.77
N ILE A 143 4.51 1.89 17.53
CA ILE A 143 5.60 1.29 18.32
C ILE A 143 6.28 0.16 17.51
N GLN A 144 5.59 -0.41 16.53
CA GLN A 144 6.11 -1.49 15.69
C GLN A 144 6.26 -1.06 14.24
N THR A 145 7.27 -1.60 13.57
CA THR A 145 7.49 -1.34 12.15
C THR A 145 6.70 -2.34 11.32
N TRP A 146 5.70 -1.85 10.58
CA TRP A 146 4.97 -2.64 9.60
C TRP A 146 5.71 -2.70 8.28
N LYS A 147 5.75 -3.88 7.65
CA LYS A 147 6.22 -4.05 6.28
C LYS A 147 5.06 -4.34 5.35
N PHE A 148 4.96 -3.59 4.27
CA PHE A 148 3.97 -3.74 3.22
C PHE A 148 4.64 -4.03 1.89
N ILE A 149 4.16 -5.06 1.20
CA ILE A 149 4.53 -5.38 -0.18
C ILE A 149 3.28 -5.19 -1.02
N ILE A 150 3.38 -4.43 -2.09
CA ILE A 150 2.25 -4.12 -2.97
C ILE A 150 2.61 -4.60 -4.38
N GLU A 151 2.01 -5.69 -4.84
CA GLU A 151 2.11 -6.16 -6.23
C GLU A 151 1.07 -5.48 -7.11
N ILE A 152 1.51 -4.90 -8.23
CA ILE A 152 0.65 -4.19 -9.19
C ILE A 152 0.92 -4.69 -10.62
N PRO A 153 -0.07 -5.30 -11.29
CA PRO A 153 0.06 -5.74 -12.66
C PRO A 153 -0.34 -4.64 -13.64
N TYR A 154 0.37 -4.52 -14.76
CA TYR A 154 -0.12 -3.82 -15.96
C TYR A 154 -0.29 -4.79 -17.14
N SER A 155 -1.08 -4.40 -18.15
CA SER A 155 -1.29 -5.25 -19.31
C SER A 155 -1.74 -4.45 -20.53
N ASP A 156 -0.93 -4.53 -21.59
CA ASP A 156 -1.21 -3.94 -22.89
C ASP A 156 -2.52 -4.47 -23.51
N ILE A 157 -2.91 -5.70 -23.16
CA ILE A 157 -4.10 -6.38 -23.71
C ILE A 157 -5.40 -5.77 -23.19
N PHE A 158 -5.40 -5.30 -21.93
CA PHE A 158 -6.57 -4.72 -21.30
C PHE A 158 -6.62 -3.20 -21.41
N GLY A 159 -5.75 -2.61 -22.24
CA GLY A 159 -5.68 -1.15 -22.44
C GLY A 159 -5.18 -0.39 -21.21
N ILE A 160 -4.68 -1.08 -20.19
CA ILE A 160 -4.07 -0.47 -19.01
C ILE A 160 -2.57 -0.62 -19.19
N ASP A 161 -2.01 0.33 -19.94
CA ASP A 161 -0.58 0.47 -20.06
C ASP A 161 0.03 0.92 -18.71
N VAL A 162 1.36 0.94 -18.65
CA VAL A 162 2.08 1.36 -17.45
C VAL A 162 1.63 2.76 -17.03
N GLN A 163 1.52 3.71 -17.95
CA GLN A 163 1.19 5.10 -17.64
C GLN A 163 -0.23 5.26 -17.09
N GLU A 164 -1.20 4.53 -17.62
CA GLU A 164 -2.61 4.58 -17.21
C GLU A 164 -2.82 3.93 -15.85
N ASN A 165 -2.15 2.81 -15.60
CA ASN A 165 -2.09 2.20 -14.27
C ASN A 165 -1.40 3.14 -13.27
N PHE A 166 -0.29 3.74 -13.69
CA PHE A 166 0.43 4.73 -12.92
C PHE A 166 -0.47 5.94 -12.58
N ASN A 167 -1.28 6.42 -13.50
CA ASN A 167 -2.19 7.54 -13.23
C ASN A 167 -3.31 7.14 -12.26
N GLN A 168 -3.72 5.88 -12.26
CA GLN A 168 -4.79 5.38 -11.40
C GLN A 168 -4.30 5.13 -9.97
N ILE A 169 -3.18 4.44 -9.75
CA ILE A 169 -2.75 4.04 -8.39
C ILE A 169 -1.46 4.75 -7.94
N LEU A 170 -0.56 5.11 -8.86
CA LEU A 170 0.74 5.67 -8.48
C LEU A 170 0.78 7.10 -7.91
N PRO A 171 -0.23 7.97 -7.99
CA PRO A 171 -0.13 9.26 -7.30
C PRO A 171 -0.01 9.06 -5.78
N ILE A 172 -0.68 8.07 -5.21
CA ILE A 172 -0.54 7.73 -3.78
C ILE A 172 0.75 6.97 -3.54
N LEU A 173 1.09 6.04 -4.42
CA LEU A 173 2.29 5.21 -4.26
C LEU A 173 3.60 6.03 -4.34
N SER A 174 3.64 7.03 -5.22
CA SER A 174 4.74 8.00 -5.32
C SER A 174 4.84 8.93 -4.10
N ILE A 175 3.74 9.13 -3.36
CA ILE A 175 3.76 9.90 -2.11
C ILE A 175 4.24 9.03 -0.94
N ILE A 176 3.80 7.78 -0.87
CA ILE A 176 4.11 6.89 0.28
C ILE A 176 5.46 6.20 0.14
N SER A 177 5.94 5.98 -1.09
CA SER A 177 7.17 5.23 -1.35
C SER A 177 7.88 5.62 -2.65
N PRO A 178 8.30 6.89 -2.80
CA PRO A 178 8.96 7.36 -4.03
C PRO A 178 10.30 6.66 -4.33
N LEU A 179 10.91 5.99 -3.35
CA LEU A 179 12.25 5.40 -3.45
C LEU A 179 12.25 3.86 -3.51
N THR A 180 11.10 3.20 -3.45
CA THR A 180 11.02 1.72 -3.37
C THR A 180 10.05 1.15 -4.41
N LEU A 181 10.01 1.80 -5.57
CA LEU A 181 9.34 1.32 -6.77
C LEU A 181 10.28 0.42 -7.55
N GLU A 182 9.91 -0.84 -7.70
CA GLU A 182 10.66 -1.85 -8.44
C GLU A 182 9.80 -2.41 -9.58
N GLU A 183 10.28 -2.29 -10.81
CA GLU A 183 9.69 -2.99 -11.94
C GLU A 183 10.30 -4.39 -12.04
N ILE A 184 9.44 -5.39 -12.22
CA ILE A 184 9.85 -6.72 -12.66
C ILE A 184 9.56 -6.80 -14.16
N THR A 185 10.59 -7.11 -14.93
CA THR A 185 10.47 -7.42 -16.35
C THR A 185 10.80 -8.90 -16.62
N ASN A 186 10.56 -9.34 -17.86
CA ASN A 186 10.98 -10.68 -18.31
C ASN A 186 12.50 -10.86 -18.33
N GLU A 187 13.27 -9.77 -18.35
CA GLU A 187 14.73 -9.81 -18.30
C GLU A 187 15.22 -10.07 -16.86
N ASP A 188 14.50 -9.53 -15.87
CA ASP A 188 14.84 -9.65 -14.45
C ASP A 188 14.33 -10.95 -13.81
N TYR A 189 13.32 -11.57 -14.42
CA TYR A 189 12.72 -12.79 -13.90
C TYR A 189 12.18 -13.71 -15.01
N GLN A 190 12.97 -14.70 -15.41
CA GLN A 190 12.52 -15.76 -16.31
C GLN A 190 11.87 -16.90 -15.51
N LEU A 191 10.57 -17.11 -15.73
CA LEU A 191 9.90 -18.34 -15.33
C LEU A 191 10.27 -19.44 -16.33
N SER A 192 11.24 -20.30 -15.99
CA SER A 192 11.48 -21.54 -16.73
C SER A 192 10.67 -22.68 -16.13
N ILE A 193 10.01 -23.45 -16.99
CA ILE A 193 9.54 -24.79 -16.62
C ILE A 193 10.68 -25.73 -17.00
N ASP A 194 11.31 -26.36 -16.01
CA ASP A 194 12.26 -27.44 -16.27
C ASP A 194 11.51 -28.55 -17.02
N LYS A 195 12.00 -28.89 -18.21
CA LYS A 195 11.45 -29.94 -19.07
C LYS A 195 11.80 -31.32 -18.53
#